data_AF-A0A4Q6EIE2-F1
#
_entry.id   AF-A0A4Q6EIE2-F1
#
_cell.length_a   1.000
_cell.length_b   1.000
_cell.length_c   1.000
_cell.angle_alpha   90.00
_cell.angle_beta   90.00
_cell.angle_gamma   90.00
#
_symmetry.space_group_name_H-M   'P 1'
#
loop_
_entity.id
_entity.type
_entity.pdbx_description
1 polymer ?
#
loop_
_entity_poly.entity_id
_entity_poly.type
_entity_poly.pdbx_seq_one_letter_code
_entity_poly.pdbx_strand_id
1 'polypeptide(L)' 'MKHQTTEEKSYDYLYYLIALFTGVFVGAIIEQGFVYVIVGAVLGLLSAAFYLNVLVKGRGDA' A
#
# COMPACT_ATOMS: atom_id res chain seq x y z
N MET A 1 33.48 27.67 -8.26
CA MET A 1 32.19 27.08 -8.66
C MET A 1 32.07 25.73 -7.96
N LYS A 2 31.25 25.62 -6.91
CA LYS A 2 30.97 24.34 -6.25
C LYS A 2 29.84 23.67 -7.02
N HIS A 3 30.16 22.64 -7.81
CA HIS A 3 29.18 21.82 -8.49
C HIS A 3 28.51 20.95 -7.41
N GLN A 4 27.32 21.37 -6.96
CA GLN A 4 26.47 20.51 -6.14
C GLN A 4 25.87 19.48 -7.08
N THR A 5 26.48 18.30 -7.13
CA THR A 5 25.87 17.11 -7.71
C THR A 5 24.71 16.74 -6.78
N THR A 6 23.54 17.31 -7.05
CA THR A 6 22.29 16.82 -6.51
C THR A 6 22.13 15.43 -7.11
N GLU A 7 22.51 14.38 -6.37
CA GLU A 7 22.06 13.04 -6.71
C GLU A 7 20.52 13.08 -6.69
N GLU A 8 19.91 13.07 -7.88
CA GLU A 8 18.49 12.75 -8.00
C GLU A 8 18.33 11.38 -7.36
N LYS A 9 17.74 11.34 -6.15
CA LYS A 9 17.35 10.09 -5.52
C LYS A 9 16.37 9.39 -6.46
N SER A 10 16.86 8.42 -7.22
CA SER A 10 16.02 7.58 -8.06
C SER A 10 15.16 6.72 -7.13
N TYR A 11 13.85 6.90 -7.23
CA TYR A 11 12.85 6.09 -6.54
C TYR A 11 12.35 4.93 -7.42
N ASP A 12 13.00 4.66 -8.55
CA ASP A 12 12.59 3.62 -9.51
C ASP A 12 12.49 2.25 -8.81
N TYR A 13 13.43 1.95 -7.92
CA TYR A 13 13.38 0.74 -7.10
C TYR A 13 12.10 0.63 -6.25
N LEU A 14 11.61 1.75 -5.69
CA LEU A 14 10.39 1.75 -4.90
C LEU A 14 9.16 1.46 -5.79
N TYR A 15 9.13 2.01 -7.00
CA TYR A 15 8.07 1.72 -7.97
C TYR A 15 8.10 0.25 -8.39
N TYR A 16 9.29 -0.32 -8.66
CA TYR A 16 9.42 -1.75 -8.96
C TYR A 16 9.00 -2.64 -7.78
N LEU A 17 9.34 -2.25 -6.55
CA LEU A 17 8.96 -3.00 -5.35
C LEU A 17 7.44 -2.99 -5.13
N ILE A 18 6.79 -1.83 -5.30
CA ILE A 18 5.33 -1.69 -5.20
C ILE A 18 4.65 -2.52 -6.30
N ALA A 19 5.17 -2.47 -7.53
CA ALA A 19 4.63 -3.23 -8.65
C ALA A 19 4.76 -4.75 -8.44
N LEU A 20 5.90 -5.22 -7.91
CA LEU A 20 6.09 -6.62 -7.57
C LEU A 20 5.10 -7.06 -6.47
N PHE A 21 4.97 -6.26 -5.42
CA PHE A 21 4.13 -6.59 -4.27
C PHE A 21 2.65 -6.65 -4.65
N THR A 22 2.17 -5.65 -5.40
CA THR A 22 0.78 -5.64 -5.91
C THR A 22 0.54 -6.74 -6.94
N GLY A 23 1.51 -7.02 -7.82
CA GLY A 23 1.42 -8.10 -8.80
C GLY A 23 1.28 -9.49 -8.16
N VAL A 24 2.10 -9.81 -7.15
CA VAL A 24 2.00 -11.07 -6.40
C VAL A 24 0.69 -11.17 -5.64
N PHE A 25 0.26 -10.09 -5.00
CA PHE A 25 -1.01 -10.06 -4.27
C PHE A 25 -2.21 -10.32 -5.19
N VAL A 26 -2.26 -9.67 -6.35
CA VAL A 26 -3.32 -9.87 -7.34
C VAL A 26 -3.27 -11.29 -7.93
N GLY A 27 -2.07 -11.80 -8.26
CA GLY A 27 -1.90 -13.17 -8.76
C GLY A 27 -2.43 -14.23 -7.79
N ALA A 28 -2.12 -14.09 -6.50
CA ALA A 28 -2.60 -14.99 -5.45
C ALA A 28 -4.14 -14.97 -5.31
N ILE A 29 -4.77 -13.80 -5.50
CA ILE A 29 -6.24 -13.66 -5.45
C ILE A 29 -6.91 -14.34 -6.65
N ILE A 30 -6.33 -14.21 -7.84
CA ILE A 30 -6.89 -14.82 -9.07
C ILE A 30 -6.93 -16.34 -8.95
N GLU A 31 -5.91 -16.96 -8.37
CA GLU A 31 -5.80 -18.42 -8.23
C GLU A 31 -6.83 -19.01 -7.26
N GLN A 32 -7.26 -18.28 -6.23
CA GLN A 32 -8.30 -18.73 -5.29
C GLN A 32 -9.74 -18.52 -5.79
N GLY A 33 -9.94 -17.71 -6.83
CA GLY A 33 -11.24 -17.49 -7.47
C GLY A 33 -11.96 -16.20 -7.04
N PHE A 34 -12.92 -15.76 -7.86
CA PHE A 34 -13.56 -14.43 -7.78
C PHE A 34 -14.24 -14.12 -6.44
N VAL A 35 -14.66 -15.14 -5.69
CA VAL A 35 -15.28 -14.97 -4.36
C VAL A 35 -14.31 -14.31 -3.37
N TYR A 36 -13.01 -14.65 -3.45
CA TYR A 36 -12.00 -14.09 -2.57
C TYR A 36 -11.70 -12.61 -2.85
N VAL A 37 -12.01 -12.10 -4.04
CA VAL A 37 -11.92 -10.66 -4.35
C VAL A 37 -12.89 -9.87 -3.46
N ILE A 38 -14.13 -10.34 -3.34
CA ILE A 38 -15.16 -9.68 -2.52
C ILE A 38 -14.78 -9.76 -1.04
N VAL A 39 -14.33 -10.94 -0.58
CA VAL A 39 -13.87 -11.12 0.80
C VAL A 39 -12.69 -10.20 1.11
N GLY A 40 -11.70 -10.15 0.23
CA GLY A 40 -10.54 -9.26 0.36
C GLY A 40 -10.92 -7.78 0.39
N ALA A 41 -11.88 -7.36 -0.44
CA ALA A 41 -12.39 -5.99 -0.46
C ALA A 41 -13.10 -5.62 0.86
N VAL A 42 -13.98 -6.51 1.37
CA VAL A 42 -14.67 -6.30 2.64
C VAL A 42 -13.67 -6.25 3.80
N LEU A 43 -12.75 -7.21 3.88
CA LEU A 43 -11.71 -7.22 4.91
C LEU A 43 -10.79 -6.00 4.85
N GLY A 44 -10.45 -5.53 3.64
CA GLY A 44 -9.67 -4.32 3.44
C GLY A 44 -10.38 -3.07 3.96
N LEU A 45 -11.67 -2.91 3.65
CA LEU A 45 -12.48 -1.80 4.15
C LEU A 45 -12.65 -1.85 5.67
N LEU A 46 -12.89 -3.03 6.25
CA LEU A 46 -12.98 -3.21 7.70
C LEU A 46 -11.65 -2.88 8.39
N SER A 47 -10.53 -3.31 7.81
CA SER A 47 -9.19 -2.99 8.33
C SER A 47 -8.89 -1.50 8.26
N ALA A 48 -9.30 -0.82 7.18
CA ALA A 48 -9.17 0.63 7.06
C ALA A 48 -10.02 1.37 8.10
N ALA A 49 -11.28 0.97 8.27
CA ALA A 49 -12.16 1.53 9.30
C ALA A 49 -11.60 1.30 10.71
N PHE A 50 -11.06 0.10 10.98
CA PHE A 50 -10.39 -0.21 12.23
C PHE A 50 -9.15 0.67 12.46
N TYR A 51 -8.30 0.83 11.44
CA TYR A 51 -7.13 1.70 11.49
C TYR A 51 -7.53 3.15 11.82
N LEU A 52 -8.55 3.70 11.15
CA LEU A 52 -9.03 5.04 11.44
C LEU A 52 -9.56 5.17 12.88
N ASN A 53 -10.29 4.17 13.36
CA ASN A 53 -10.91 4.20 14.70
C ASN A 53 -9.88 3.99 15.83
N VAL A 54 -8.81 3.22 15.62
CA VAL A 54 -7.82 2.89 16.65
C VAL A 54 -6.58 3.81 16.58
N LEU A 55 -6.05 4.06 15.39
CA LEU A 55 -4.78 4.75 15.21
C LEU A 55 -4.95 6.25 14.92
N VAL A 56 -6.04 6.65 14.25
CA VAL A 56 -6.26 8.04 13.85
C VAL A 56 -7.16 8.81 14.83
N LYS A 57 -8.11 8.13 15.48
CA LYS A 57 -9.11 8.75 16.36
C LYS A 57 -8.54 9.47 17.60
N GLY A 58 -7.26 9.28 17.93
CA GLY A 58 -6.57 10.02 19.00
C GLY A 58 -5.70 11.20 18.53
N ARG A 59 -5.65 11.51 17.22
CA ARG A 59 -4.81 12.58 16.66
C ARG A 59 -5.53 13.90 16.39
N GLY A 60 -6.86 13.94 16.57
CA GLY A 60 -7.69 15.13 16.32
C GLY A 60 -7.97 16.01 17.53
N ASP A 61 -7.61 15.58 18.74
CA ASP A 61 -7.78 16.34 19.99
C ASP A 61 -6.45 16.93 20.46
N ALA A 62 -5.79 17.72 19.60
CA ALA A 62 -4.62 18.53 19.93
C ALA A 62 -4.67 19.89 19.21
#